data_AF-A0A520UPE9-F1
#
_entry.id   AF-A0A520UPE9-F1
#
_cell.length_a   1.000
_cell.length_b   1.000
_cell.length_c   1.000
_cell.angle_alpha   90.00
_cell.angle_beta   90.00
_cell.angle_gamma   90.00
#
_symmetry.space_group_name_H-M   'P 1'
#
loop_
_entity.id
_entity.type
_entity.pdbx_description
1 polymer ?
#
loop_
_entity_poly.entity_id
_entity_poly.type
_entity_poly.pdbx_seq_one_letter_code
_entity_poly.pdbx_strand_id
1 'polypeptide(L)'
;MRRLVAVLLVSILAVSFSAAAESGVNESTSVEGTEIAYINHASLVQGGGVYDMYVTVNPGSNVTSVQWITQICINTGVCYPPEMNDMVPVDNDSYTATVDVDETVSYINWKFVLHHEDGFESTVPEQGFGWKSWSNCWWDNGTWGGESTHCQEEEKSGLPGFGLVAGIGALALAAVGASRFTREE
;
A
#
# COMPACT_ATOMS: atom_id res chain seq x y z
N MET A 1 -2.31 -17.20 40.67
CA MET A 1 -1.78 -15.89 40.21
C MET A 1 -0.64 -16.02 39.20
N ARG A 2 0.46 -16.75 39.47
CA ARG A 2 1.58 -16.90 38.50
C ARG A 2 1.21 -17.43 37.11
N ARG A 3 0.28 -18.39 37.02
CA ARG A 3 -0.19 -18.93 35.72
C ARG A 3 -1.06 -17.95 34.93
N LEU A 4 -1.83 -17.10 35.60
CA LEU A 4 -2.65 -16.06 34.95
C LEU A 4 -1.78 -14.94 34.38
N VAL A 5 -0.72 -14.56 35.09
CA VAL A 5 0.26 -13.58 34.62
C VAL A 5 1.03 -14.10 33.39
N ALA A 6 1.41 -15.38 33.39
CA ALA A 6 2.09 -15.99 32.24
C ALA A 6 1.19 -16.05 31.00
N VAL A 7 -0.10 -16.39 31.15
CA VAL A 7 -1.05 -16.39 30.02
C VAL A 7 -1.24 -14.97 29.48
N LEU A 8 -1.42 -13.96 30.34
CA LEU A 8 -1.54 -12.56 29.92
C LEU A 8 -0.30 -12.05 29.17
N LEU A 9 0.91 -12.39 29.62
CA LEU A 9 2.16 -12.02 28.92
C LEU A 9 2.28 -12.68 27.55
N VAL A 10 1.89 -13.96 27.42
CA VAL A 10 1.88 -14.67 26.14
C VAL A 10 0.81 -14.10 25.19
N SER A 11 -0.36 -13.69 25.71
CA SER A 11 -1.41 -13.04 24.93
C SER A 11 -0.99 -11.67 24.40
N ILE A 12 -0.23 -10.90 25.18
CA ILE A 12 0.27 -9.57 24.77
C ILE A 12 1.36 -9.71 23.70
N LEU A 13 2.20 -10.75 23.77
CA LEU A 13 3.22 -11.07 22.75
C LEU A 13 2.63 -11.64 21.45
N ALA A 14 1.38 -12.14 21.48
CA ALA A 14 0.68 -12.65 20.31
C ALA A 14 -0.08 -11.57 19.52
N VAL A 15 -0.13 -10.33 20.02
CA VAL A 15 -0.64 -9.19 19.25
C VAL A 15 0.48 -8.77 18.28
N SER A 16 0.63 -9.53 17.20
CA SER A 16 1.34 -9.04 16.03
C SER A 16 0.60 -7.77 15.57
N PHE A 17 1.24 -6.62 15.70
CA PHE A 17 0.77 -5.36 15.12
C PHE A 17 0.66 -5.52 13.60
N SER A 18 -0.46 -6.08 13.15
CA SER A 18 -0.88 -6.00 11.76
C SER A 18 -1.72 -4.74 11.72
N ALA A 19 -1.08 -3.58 11.54
CA ALA A 19 -1.82 -2.42 11.08
C ALA A 19 -2.46 -2.86 9.76
N ALA A 20 -3.78 -3.03 9.75
CA ALA A 20 -4.47 -3.33 8.52
C ALA A 20 -4.25 -2.12 7.61
N ALA A 21 -3.48 -2.33 6.53
CA ALA A 21 -3.27 -1.31 5.51
C ALA A 21 -4.64 -0.87 5.00
N GLU A 22 -4.96 0.41 5.16
CA GLU A 22 -6.20 0.98 4.65
C GLU A 22 -6.01 1.34 3.18
N SER A 23 -6.87 0.81 2.32
CA SER A 23 -6.83 1.08 0.88
C SER A 23 -6.93 2.58 0.60
N GLY A 24 -6.06 3.10 -0.27
CA GLY A 24 -6.01 4.52 -0.60
C GLY A 24 -5.35 5.45 0.42
N VAL A 25 -4.87 4.92 1.55
CA VAL A 25 -4.16 5.72 2.57
C VAL A 25 -2.66 5.45 2.47
N ASN A 26 -1.87 6.51 2.27
CA ASN A 26 -0.42 6.40 2.20
C ASN A 26 0.15 5.90 3.53
N GLU A 27 1.16 5.03 3.43
CA GLU A 27 1.86 4.48 4.58
C GLU A 27 3.26 5.08 4.65
N SER A 28 3.73 5.32 5.87
CA SER A 28 5.09 5.79 6.12
C SER A 28 5.65 5.19 7.39
N THR A 29 6.95 4.94 7.39
CA THR A 29 7.70 4.53 8.57
C THR A 29 8.54 5.70 9.09
N SER A 30 8.82 5.69 10.39
CA SER A 30 9.71 6.67 10.99
C SER A 30 11.14 6.45 10.51
N VAL A 31 11.86 7.54 10.28
CA VAL A 31 13.32 7.56 10.04
C VAL A 31 14.11 7.84 11.32
N GLU A 32 13.44 8.00 12.46
CA GLU A 32 14.09 8.21 13.76
C GLU A 32 15.00 7.03 14.11
N GLY A 33 16.24 7.34 14.49
CA GLY A 33 17.26 6.32 14.80
C GLY A 33 17.94 5.72 13.57
N THR A 34 17.63 6.20 12.37
CA THR A 34 18.30 5.82 11.12
C THR A 34 19.25 6.94 10.66
N GLU A 35 20.07 6.66 9.65
CA GLU A 35 20.95 7.64 9.01
C GLU A 35 20.21 8.58 8.05
N ILE A 36 18.91 8.41 7.84
CA ILE A 36 18.09 9.28 6.99
C ILE A 36 17.59 10.46 7.82
N ALA A 37 17.90 11.68 7.38
CA ALA A 37 17.45 12.91 8.01
C ALA A 37 16.08 13.35 7.48
N TYR A 38 15.88 13.23 6.17
CA TYR A 38 14.70 13.75 5.49
C TYR A 38 14.43 13.00 4.18
N ILE A 39 13.14 12.83 3.85
CA ILE A 39 12.68 12.25 2.60
C ILE A 39 11.64 13.20 2.00
N ASN A 40 11.76 13.49 0.71
CA ASN A 40 10.78 14.25 -0.05
C ASN A 40 10.37 13.46 -1.30
N HIS A 41 9.07 13.31 -1.48
CA HIS A 41 8.47 12.62 -2.60
C HIS A 41 7.09 13.20 -2.87
N ALA A 42 6.55 12.93 -4.06
CA ALA A 42 5.16 13.29 -4.34
C ALA A 42 4.21 12.54 -3.39
N SER A 43 3.15 13.20 -2.92
CA SER A 43 2.12 12.57 -2.09
C SER A 43 1.17 11.67 -2.88
N LEU A 44 1.27 11.70 -4.21
CA LEU A 44 0.34 11.05 -5.12
C LEU A 44 1.09 10.46 -6.30
N VAL A 45 0.78 9.22 -6.64
CA VAL A 45 1.33 8.54 -7.81
C VAL A 45 0.45 8.84 -9.03
N GLN A 46 1.03 9.31 -10.13
CA GLN A 46 0.31 9.53 -11.39
C GLN A 46 0.56 8.36 -12.33
N GLY A 47 -0.51 7.74 -12.84
CA GLY A 47 -0.40 6.70 -13.86
C GLY A 47 0.21 7.23 -15.15
N GLY A 48 1.17 6.50 -15.72
CA GLY A 48 1.83 6.85 -16.98
C GLY A 48 2.79 8.04 -16.86
N GLY A 49 3.06 8.50 -15.64
CA GLY A 49 3.98 9.58 -15.33
C GLY A 49 5.30 9.07 -14.75
N VAL A 50 5.94 9.93 -13.96
CA VAL A 50 7.15 9.62 -13.20
C VAL A 50 6.91 9.84 -11.72
N TYR A 51 7.68 9.16 -10.88
CA TYR A 51 7.68 9.36 -9.44
C TYR A 51 9.09 9.71 -8.96
N ASP A 52 9.24 10.95 -8.51
CA ASP A 52 10.51 11.51 -8.05
C ASP A 52 10.72 11.24 -6.56
N MET A 53 11.96 10.89 -6.21
CA MET A 53 12.39 10.64 -4.84
C MET A 53 13.64 11.46 -4.54
N TYR A 54 13.61 12.17 -3.43
CA TYR A 54 14.74 12.88 -2.87
C TYR A 54 14.94 12.46 -1.41
N VAL A 55 16.18 12.15 -1.05
CA VAL A 55 16.55 11.75 0.31
C VAL A 55 17.79 12.50 0.75
N THR A 56 17.79 12.95 2.01
CA THR A 56 18.96 13.53 2.66
C THR A 56 19.34 12.67 3.85
N VAL A 57 20.61 12.28 3.92
CA VAL A 57 21.18 11.57 5.07
C VAL A 57 21.66 12.54 6.14
N ASN A 58 21.89 12.04 7.35
CA ASN A 58 22.40 12.84 8.46
C ASN A 58 23.81 13.37 8.11
N PRO A 59 24.10 14.67 8.35
CA PRO A 59 25.41 15.23 8.09
C PRO A 59 26.51 14.49 8.85
N GLY A 60 27.58 14.13 8.15
CA GLY A 60 28.70 13.37 8.75
C GLY A 60 28.38 11.90 9.02
N SER A 61 27.30 11.36 8.45
CA SER A 61 27.09 9.91 8.38
C SER A 61 28.16 9.25 7.50
N ASN A 62 28.34 7.94 7.66
CA ASN A 62 29.26 7.15 6.85
C ASN A 62 28.64 6.67 5.53
N VAL A 63 27.48 7.20 5.13
CA VAL A 63 26.77 6.79 3.92
C VAL A 63 27.46 7.35 2.69
N THR A 64 27.81 6.48 1.75
CA THR A 64 28.54 6.81 0.51
C THR A 64 27.65 6.78 -0.73
N SER A 65 26.60 5.97 -0.70
CA SER A 65 25.61 5.88 -1.77
C SER A 65 24.30 5.34 -1.22
N VAL A 66 23.22 5.64 -1.94
CA VAL A 66 21.86 5.22 -1.57
C VAL A 66 21.23 4.49 -2.75
N GLN A 67 20.64 3.34 -2.47
CA GLN A 67 19.74 2.64 -3.38
C GLN A 67 18.30 2.80 -2.92
N TRP A 68 17.43 3.11 -3.85
CA TRP A 68 15.99 3.20 -3.65
C TRP A 68 15.31 2.00 -4.29
N ILE A 69 14.75 1.14 -3.45
CA ILE A 69 14.08 -0.08 -3.89
C ILE A 69 12.60 0.20 -4.01
N THR A 70 12.04 0.06 -5.22
CA THR A 70 10.63 0.32 -5.52
C THR A 70 9.92 -0.96 -5.91
N GLN A 71 8.63 -1.04 -5.62
CA GLN A 71 7.74 -2.08 -6.16
C GLN A 71 6.43 -1.41 -6.57
N ILE A 72 6.10 -1.52 -7.86
CA ILE A 72 4.86 -0.98 -8.42
C ILE A 72 3.82 -2.09 -8.47
N CYS A 73 2.62 -1.79 -7.96
CA CYS A 73 1.45 -2.66 -8.06
C CYS A 73 0.38 -1.97 -8.90
N ILE A 74 -0.23 -2.72 -9.81
CA ILE A 74 -1.23 -2.23 -10.75
C ILE A 74 -2.65 -2.62 -10.35
N ASN A 75 -3.64 -1.98 -10.95
CA ASN A 75 -5.06 -2.09 -10.62
C ASN A 75 -5.65 -3.51 -10.83
N THR A 76 -4.92 -4.44 -11.44
CA THR A 76 -5.32 -5.85 -11.49
C THR A 76 -4.97 -6.62 -10.20
N GLY A 77 -4.34 -5.97 -9.22
CA GLY A 77 -3.82 -6.58 -8.00
C GLY A 77 -2.47 -7.29 -8.18
N VAL A 78 -1.82 -7.12 -9.35
CA VAL A 78 -0.49 -7.68 -9.62
C VAL A 78 0.58 -6.68 -9.23
N CYS A 79 1.63 -7.15 -8.57
CA CYS A 79 2.82 -6.36 -8.28
C CYS A 79 3.99 -6.85 -9.13
N TYR A 80 4.71 -5.91 -9.74
CA TYR A 80 5.96 -6.23 -10.41
C TYR A 80 7.04 -6.62 -9.38
N PRO A 81 8.09 -7.35 -9.81
CA PRO A 81 9.26 -7.58 -8.97
C PRO A 81 9.87 -6.24 -8.50
N PRO A 82 10.45 -6.17 -7.30
CA PRO A 82 11.11 -4.95 -6.86
C PRO A 82 12.29 -4.57 -7.76
N GLU A 83 12.41 -3.28 -8.05
CA GLU A 83 13.51 -2.71 -8.84
C GLU A 83 14.49 -1.95 -7.94
N MET A 84 15.78 -2.09 -8.24
CA MET A 84 16.87 -1.42 -7.51
C MET A 84 17.30 -0.18 -8.30
N ASN A 85 17.12 1.00 -7.71
CA ASN A 85 17.46 2.27 -8.35
C ASN A 85 18.62 2.90 -7.61
N ASP A 86 19.79 2.96 -8.25
CA ASP A 86 20.92 3.72 -7.71
C ASP A 86 20.59 5.22 -7.75
N MET A 87 20.64 5.89 -6.59
CA MET A 87 20.33 7.31 -6.51
C MET A 87 21.55 8.16 -6.89
N VAL A 88 21.30 9.24 -7.61
CA VAL A 88 22.33 10.20 -8.03
C VAL A 88 22.55 11.23 -6.93
N PRO A 89 23.80 11.49 -6.49
CA PRO A 89 24.08 12.55 -5.53
C PRO A 89 23.76 13.93 -6.12
N VAL A 90 23.01 14.73 -5.38
CA VAL A 90 22.69 16.13 -5.70
C VAL A 90 23.68 17.07 -5.01
N ASP A 91 24.04 16.74 -3.78
CA ASP A 91 25.08 17.39 -2.98
C ASP A 91 25.79 16.34 -2.11
N ASN A 92 26.50 16.77 -1.06
CA ASN A 92 27.29 15.88 -0.22
C ASN A 92 26.45 14.87 0.58
N ASP A 93 25.22 15.24 0.96
CA ASP A 93 24.38 14.45 1.87
C ASP A 93 23.02 14.11 1.25
N SER A 94 22.75 14.55 0.02
CA SER A 94 21.46 14.40 -0.63
C SER A 94 21.53 13.66 -1.96
N TYR A 95 20.53 12.84 -2.20
CA TYR A 95 20.44 11.95 -3.35
C TYR A 95 19.06 12.02 -3.99
N THR A 96 19.00 11.84 -5.31
CA THR A 96 17.75 11.87 -6.08
C THR A 96 17.67 10.68 -7.03
N ALA A 97 16.45 10.20 -7.25
CA ALA A 97 16.14 9.21 -8.28
C ALA A 97 14.71 9.42 -8.78
N THR A 98 14.44 8.90 -9.97
CA THR A 98 13.14 8.97 -10.62
C THR A 98 12.85 7.60 -11.23
N VAL A 99 11.62 7.13 -11.09
CA VAL A 99 11.13 5.91 -11.76
C VAL A 99 9.94 6.24 -12.65
N ASP A 100 9.84 5.53 -13.77
CA ASP A 100 8.66 5.56 -14.62
C ASP A 100 7.53 4.75 -13.97
N VAL A 101 6.30 5.24 -14.12
CA VAL A 101 5.12 4.67 -13.48
C VAL A 101 4.16 4.14 -14.53
N ASP A 102 3.69 2.91 -14.33
CA ASP A 102 2.69 2.26 -15.19
C ASP A 102 1.38 3.08 -15.23
N GLU A 103 0.70 3.11 -16.38
CA GLU A 103 -0.60 3.78 -16.55
C GLU A 103 -1.67 3.24 -15.60
N THR A 104 -1.60 1.95 -15.28
CA THR A 104 -2.55 1.23 -14.45
C THR A 104 -2.11 1.11 -12.99
N VAL A 105 -1.16 1.93 -12.54
CA VAL A 105 -0.65 1.89 -11.16
C VAL A 105 -1.76 2.08 -10.12
N SER A 106 -1.77 1.19 -9.13
CA SER A 106 -2.59 1.31 -7.92
C SER A 106 -1.79 1.99 -6.81
N TYR A 107 -0.55 1.55 -6.57
CA TYR A 107 0.35 2.12 -5.58
C TYR A 107 1.81 1.74 -5.86
N ILE A 108 2.73 2.49 -5.24
CA ILE A 108 4.16 2.18 -5.19
C ILE A 108 4.55 1.93 -3.73
N ASN A 109 5.19 0.78 -3.47
CA ASN A 109 5.88 0.49 -2.22
C ASN A 109 7.36 0.79 -2.37
N TRP A 110 8.02 1.24 -1.31
CA TRP A 110 9.46 1.48 -1.37
C TRP A 110 10.19 1.41 -0.03
N LYS A 111 11.52 1.29 -0.13
CA LYS A 111 12.49 1.30 0.98
C LYS A 111 13.86 1.77 0.47
N PHE A 112 14.80 2.01 1.38
CA PHE A 112 16.17 2.36 1.04
C PHE A 112 17.17 1.29 1.46
N VAL A 113 18.26 1.18 0.70
CA VAL A 113 19.50 0.52 1.12
C VAL A 113 20.59 1.58 1.12
N LEU A 114 21.27 1.73 2.26
CA LEU A 114 22.36 2.67 2.46
C LEU A 114 23.68 1.91 2.44
N HIS A 115 24.62 2.33 1.60
CA HIS A 115 25.96 1.74 1.54
C HIS A 115 26.95 2.62 2.30
N HIS A 116 27.78 2.00 3.14
CA HIS A 116 28.68 2.68 4.05
C HIS A 116 30.14 2.62 3.57
N GLU A 117 30.98 3.56 4.03
CA GLU A 117 32.41 3.62 3.68
C GLU A 117 33.19 2.34 4.01
N ASP A 118 32.78 1.64 5.06
CA ASP A 118 33.38 0.39 5.52
C ASP A 118 32.91 -0.84 4.72
N GLY A 119 32.05 -0.63 3.71
CA GLY A 119 31.52 -1.65 2.83
C GLY A 119 30.31 -2.40 3.41
N PHE A 120 29.79 -1.99 4.58
CA PHE A 120 28.54 -2.52 5.10
C PHE A 120 27.34 -1.86 4.42
N GLU A 121 26.18 -2.52 4.54
CA GLU A 121 24.89 -2.04 4.03
C GLU A 121 23.86 -2.08 5.15
N SER A 122 23.01 -1.05 5.22
CA SER A 122 21.82 -1.04 6.08
C SER A 122 20.57 -0.84 5.23
N THR A 123 19.45 -1.46 5.62
CA THR A 123 18.15 -1.25 4.95
C THR A 123 17.25 -0.43 5.85
N VAL A 124 16.58 0.56 5.29
CA VAL A 124 15.61 1.41 6.01
C VAL A 124 14.23 1.28 5.36
N PRO A 125 13.21 0.76 6.08
CA PRO A 125 13.31 0.08 7.37
C PRO A 125 14.01 -1.28 7.23
N GLU A 126 14.44 -1.87 8.35
CA GLU A 126 15.15 -3.16 8.37
C GLU A 126 14.34 -4.32 7.76
N GLN A 127 13.00 -4.23 7.79
CA GLN A 127 12.11 -5.29 7.31
C GLN A 127 11.02 -4.74 6.40
N GLY A 128 10.76 -5.47 5.31
CA GLY A 128 9.68 -5.16 4.38
C GLY A 128 9.89 -3.85 3.62
N PHE A 129 8.80 -3.34 3.05
CA PHE A 129 8.72 -1.97 2.54
C PHE A 129 8.23 -1.05 3.66
N GLY A 130 8.83 0.14 3.78
CA GLY A 130 8.50 1.08 4.85
C GLY A 130 7.49 2.13 4.47
N TRP A 131 7.23 2.29 3.17
CA TRP A 131 6.36 3.32 2.65
C TRP A 131 5.52 2.81 1.50
N LYS A 132 4.35 3.42 1.36
CA LYS A 132 3.40 3.20 0.27
C LYS A 132 2.77 4.52 -0.12
N SER A 133 2.78 4.82 -1.42
CA SER A 133 2.01 5.94 -1.98
C SER A 133 0.99 5.41 -2.97
N TRP A 134 -0.27 5.79 -2.78
CA TRP A 134 -1.38 5.44 -3.66
C TRP A 134 -1.45 6.38 -4.87
N SER A 135 -2.00 5.88 -5.96
CA SER A 135 -2.33 6.72 -7.11
C SER A 135 -3.60 7.54 -6.87
N ASN A 136 -3.95 8.46 -7.78
CA ASN A 136 -5.27 9.11 -7.77
C ASN A 136 -6.37 8.27 -8.41
N CYS A 137 -6.06 7.06 -8.87
CA CYS A 137 -7.02 6.15 -9.47
C CYS A 137 -6.52 4.73 -9.23
N TRP A 138 -7.02 4.10 -8.16
CA TRP A 138 -6.51 2.83 -7.68
C TRP A 138 -7.62 1.81 -7.50
N TRP A 139 -7.28 0.53 -7.67
CA TRP A 139 -8.12 -0.60 -7.32
C TRP A 139 -7.45 -1.44 -6.25
N ASP A 140 -8.18 -1.68 -5.16
CA ASP A 140 -7.75 -2.59 -4.11
C ASP A 140 -8.94 -3.29 -3.48
N ASN A 141 -8.74 -4.58 -3.16
CA ASN A 141 -9.72 -5.41 -2.46
C ASN A 141 -11.19 -5.28 -2.95
N GLY A 142 -11.39 -5.25 -4.27
CA GLY A 142 -12.73 -5.19 -4.86
C GLY A 142 -13.34 -3.78 -4.95
N THR A 143 -12.57 -2.73 -4.65
CA THR A 143 -13.06 -1.35 -4.61
C THR A 143 -12.15 -0.42 -5.40
N TRP A 144 -12.76 0.45 -6.22
CA TRP A 144 -12.08 1.58 -6.85
C TRP A 144 -12.05 2.78 -5.90
N GLY A 145 -10.94 3.52 -5.89
CA GLY A 145 -10.83 4.77 -5.17
C GLY A 145 -9.83 5.74 -5.82
N GLY A 146 -9.65 6.88 -5.15
CA GLY A 146 -8.87 8.01 -5.65
C GLY A 146 -9.75 9.14 -6.20
N GLU A 147 -9.11 10.27 -6.53
CA GLU A 147 -9.80 11.48 -7.01
C GLU A 147 -10.18 11.42 -8.50
N SER A 148 -9.58 10.50 -9.25
CA SER A 148 -9.73 10.34 -10.69
C SER A 148 -10.31 8.97 -11.04
N THR A 149 -11.00 8.90 -12.17
CA THR A 149 -11.56 7.65 -12.73
C THR A 149 -10.92 7.25 -14.05
N HIS A 150 -9.85 7.93 -14.48
CA HIS A 150 -9.24 7.74 -15.81
C HIS A 150 -8.74 6.31 -16.07
N CYS A 151 -8.31 5.61 -15.02
CA CYS A 151 -7.81 4.25 -15.06
C CYS A 151 -8.90 3.19 -14.91
N GLN A 152 -10.14 3.61 -14.64
CA GLN A 152 -11.31 2.74 -14.66
C GLN A 152 -11.67 2.61 -16.13
N GLU A 153 -11.50 1.42 -16.69
CA GLU A 153 -12.09 1.15 -17.99
C GLU A 153 -13.58 1.49 -17.88
N GLU A 154 -14.05 2.46 -18.66
CA GLU A 154 -15.48 2.63 -18.81
C GLU A 154 -16.01 1.27 -19.25
N GLU A 155 -16.86 0.66 -18.42
CA GLU A 155 -17.94 -0.15 -18.95
C GLU A 155 -18.57 0.73 -20.03
N LYS A 156 -18.16 0.53 -21.29
CA LYS A 156 -18.86 1.02 -22.46
C LYS A 156 -20.23 0.37 -22.36
N SER A 157 -21.09 1.00 -21.58
CA SER A 157 -22.51 0.78 -21.43
C SER A 157 -23.13 1.17 -22.78
N GLY A 158 -22.90 0.29 -23.74
CA GLY A 158 -23.09 0.50 -25.17
C GLY A 158 -22.78 -0.73 -26.02
N LEU A 159 -22.48 -1.89 -25.42
CA LEU A 159 -22.61 -3.18 -26.09
C LEU A 159 -23.97 -3.80 -25.69
N PRO A 160 -24.93 -3.93 -26.61
CA PRO A 160 -26.20 -4.57 -26.33
C PRO A 160 -25.97 -6.08 -26.26
N GLY A 161 -25.76 -6.60 -25.05
CA GLY A 161 -25.74 -8.04 -24.82
C GLY A 161 -24.94 -8.40 -23.59
N PHE A 162 -25.64 -8.88 -22.56
CA PHE A 162 -25.11 -9.49 -21.33
C PHE A 162 -24.37 -8.47 -20.43
N GLY A 163 -24.96 -7.85 -19.41
CA GLY A 163 -25.78 -8.43 -18.36
C GLY A 163 -25.14 -8.09 -17.01
N LEU A 164 -25.22 -6.82 -16.59
CA LEU A 164 -24.82 -6.37 -15.25
C LEU A 164 -25.76 -7.00 -14.22
N VAL A 165 -25.27 -7.95 -13.43
CA VAL A 165 -25.97 -8.44 -12.23
C VAL A 165 -25.61 -7.49 -11.09
N ALA A 166 -26.48 -6.50 -10.87
CA ALA A 166 -26.42 -5.61 -9.73
C ALA A 166 -27.00 -6.30 -8.47
N GLY A 167 -26.23 -6.28 -7.38
CA GLY A 167 -26.66 -6.20 -5.97
C GLY A 167 -27.67 -7.24 -5.45
N ILE A 168 -27.20 -8.20 -4.65
CA ILE A 168 -28.09 -9.03 -3.81
C ILE A 168 -28.59 -8.18 -2.63
N GLY A 169 -29.83 -7.71 -2.72
CA GLY A 169 -30.64 -7.32 -1.57
C GLY A 169 -31.44 -8.52 -1.07
N ALA A 170 -31.15 -9.00 0.14
CA ALA A 170 -31.93 -10.07 0.78
C ALA A 170 -32.96 -9.47 1.76
N LEU A 171 -34.20 -9.30 1.29
CA LEU A 171 -35.38 -9.24 2.15
C LEU A 171 -36.05 -10.62 2.12
N ALA A 172 -36.05 -11.33 3.25
CA ALA A 172 -36.86 -12.54 3.42
C ALA A 172 -37.90 -12.30 4.52
N LEU A 173 -39.14 -12.02 4.12
CA LEU A 173 -40.34 -12.05 4.95
C LEU A 173 -40.74 -13.52 5.18
N ALA A 174 -40.77 -13.97 6.44
CA ALA A 174 -41.29 -15.27 6.80
C ALA A 174 -42.80 -15.22 7.09
N ALA A 175 -43.55 -15.65 6.07
CA ALA A 175 -44.77 -16.47 6.09
C ALA A 175 -45.82 -16.30 7.21
N VAL A 176 -46.96 -15.67 6.86
CA VAL A 176 -48.28 -15.97 7.43
C VAL A 176 -49.03 -16.87 6.46
N GLY A 177 -49.50 -18.04 6.93
CA GLY A 177 -50.47 -18.84 6.18
C GLY A 177 -50.48 -20.34 6.51
N ALA A 178 -50.96 -20.72 7.69
CA ALA A 178 -51.57 -22.03 7.87
C ALA A 178 -53.09 -21.83 7.95
N SER A 179 -53.73 -21.98 6.79
CA SER A 179 -55.17 -21.98 6.64
C SER A 179 -55.80 -23.24 7.25
N ARG A 180 -56.85 -23.02 8.04
CA ARG A 180 -58.12 -23.78 8.06
C ARG A 180 -58.08 -25.25 8.47
N PHE A 181 -58.74 -25.55 9.59
CA PHE A 181 -59.68 -26.65 9.90
C PHE A 181 -59.64 -26.80 11.43
N THR A 182 -60.67 -26.43 12.20
CA THR A 182 -61.86 -27.27 12.41
C THR A 182 -63.13 -26.47 12.72
N ARG A 183 -64.13 -26.73 11.89
CA ARG A 183 -65.61 -26.78 12.06
C ARG A 183 -65.97 -27.57 13.37
N GLU A 184 -67.08 -27.48 14.11
CA GLU A 184 -68.46 -26.98 13.98
C GLU A 184 -69.10 -26.87 15.38
N GLU A 185 -70.23 -26.14 15.42
CA GLU A 185 -71.34 -26.08 16.41
C GLU A 185 -71.08 -25.58 17.85
#